data_AF-A0A1G2VV63-F1
#
_entry.id   AF-A0A1G2VV63-F1
#
_cell.length_a   1.000
_cell.length_b   1.000
_cell.length_c   1.000
_cell.angle_alpha   90.00
_cell.angle_beta   90.00
_cell.angle_gamma   90.00
#
_symmetry.space_group_name_H-M   'P 1'
#
loop_
_entity.id
_entity.type
_entity.pdbx_description
1 polymer ?
#
loop_
_entity_poly.entity_id
_entity_poly.type
_entity_poly.pdbx_seq_one_letter_code
_entity_poly.pdbx_strand_id
1 'polypeptide(L)'
;MLFFFPDHAKGSDLEQYYLSLSPVERLMVLREFIGVTYVRRFQFFAPLASFPSSFRRNLNIAAGRQDKRFRINDRLWAQPELTRSYLRLIFRHYLLGFVVQMTRKHCRDALPANCPSCYPEAPAILAALIWYNRRFALLETEIDRLIDFCFERNLNHLYLNCLLAYRTAAALFGTPEMLESIDQVKTCRLGGTTPLGAELEFSNLGKDAGYERSFGRHQRDPRFHNFIHYHKFFLADVSWRLGGYLDHQIRLRRHRSAPWVGGYLEYSLVRLDYLRKFSMPLSTDPGFLARYLEEVIAFSRDIDPHSLHLNLEDPRAGNERPTLEDYLCLLLLGGDLRLSDDGVLREHRFANNELRGIVQQRKHLSPYDNHEHLVTEFSFLRLWRKGERNYGYLPVIMAIKGFQWAYDIRSYCREPAGDMLLWAHRPQPLPDAAISRFLQQVESGLIREGAHARSLISAQMEEVRSILEGYQVQLRHQN
;
A
#
# COMPACT_ATOMS: atom_id res chain seq x y z
N MET A 1 21.65 21.52 20.42
CA MET A 1 21.00 22.41 19.42
C MET A 1 19.50 22.12 19.40
N LEU A 2 18.63 23.14 19.44
CA LEU A 2 17.18 22.95 19.50
C LEU A 2 16.57 22.89 18.10
N PHE A 3 15.88 21.80 17.78
CA PHE A 3 14.90 21.75 16.70
C PHE A 3 13.55 22.27 17.22
N PHE A 4 12.53 22.35 16.35
CA PHE A 4 11.18 22.80 16.72
C PHE A 4 10.58 21.99 17.88
N PHE A 5 10.00 22.69 18.85
CA PHE A 5 9.09 22.19 19.87
C PHE A 5 7.95 23.21 20.04
N PRO A 6 6.68 22.80 20.17
CA PRO A 6 5.55 23.71 20.14
C PRO A 6 5.45 24.61 21.38
N ASP A 7 5.17 25.89 21.18
CA ASP A 7 5.05 26.88 22.27
C ASP A 7 3.96 26.52 23.28
N HIS A 8 2.86 25.93 22.83
CA HIS A 8 1.72 25.57 23.67
C HIS A 8 1.99 24.40 24.63
N ALA A 9 3.11 23.70 24.46
CA ALA A 9 3.50 22.57 25.31
C ALA A 9 4.77 22.85 26.15
N LYS A 10 5.26 24.10 26.15
CA LYS A 10 6.40 24.50 26.97
C LYS A 10 6.11 24.34 28.47
N GLY A 11 7.11 23.97 29.24
CA GLY A 11 7.02 23.66 30.65
C GLY A 11 6.46 22.27 30.97
N SER A 12 6.09 21.47 29.96
CA SER A 12 5.58 20.10 30.16
C SER A 12 6.70 19.08 30.39
N ASP A 13 6.33 17.93 30.94
CA ASP A 13 7.19 16.74 30.98
C ASP A 13 7.59 16.25 29.58
N LEU A 14 6.76 16.48 28.56
CA LEU A 14 7.09 16.20 27.16
C LEU A 14 8.19 17.12 26.62
N GLU A 15 8.25 18.39 27.07
CA GLU A 15 9.38 19.26 26.74
C GLU A 15 10.66 18.75 27.40
N GLN A 16 10.59 18.36 28.68
CA GLN A 16 11.75 17.79 29.38
C GLN A 16 12.27 16.53 28.67
N TYR A 17 11.37 15.63 28.28
CA TYR A 17 11.73 14.46 27.48
C TYR A 17 12.34 14.84 26.13
N TYR A 18 11.74 15.79 25.40
CA TYR A 18 12.31 16.27 24.13
C TYR A 18 13.71 16.88 24.32
N LEU A 19 13.93 17.60 25.42
CA LEU A 19 15.22 18.18 25.79
C LEU A 19 16.25 17.12 26.22
N SER A 20 15.84 15.93 26.65
CA SER A 20 16.76 14.82 26.91
C SER A 20 17.19 14.09 25.62
N LEU A 21 16.46 14.25 24.51
CA LEU A 21 16.82 13.63 23.23
C LEU A 21 18.10 14.22 22.63
N SER A 22 18.89 13.38 21.98
CA SER A 22 20.03 13.79 21.17
C SER A 22 19.59 14.60 19.93
N PRO A 23 20.48 15.39 19.31
CA PRO A 23 20.15 16.10 18.08
C PRO A 23 19.65 15.20 16.94
N VAL A 24 20.17 13.98 16.84
CA VAL A 24 19.76 13.02 15.80
C VAL A 24 18.33 12.56 16.02
N GLU A 25 17.95 12.30 17.26
CA GLU A 25 16.61 11.82 17.63
C GLU A 25 15.56 12.91 17.46
N ARG A 26 15.87 14.15 17.86
CA ARG A 26 15.01 15.31 17.57
C ARG A 26 14.79 15.48 16.07
N LEU A 27 15.82 15.25 15.26
CA LEU A 27 15.71 15.30 13.79
C LEU A 27 14.82 14.16 13.26
N MET A 28 14.87 12.96 13.85
CA MET A 28 13.99 11.85 13.48
C MET A 28 12.51 12.17 13.76
N VAL A 29 12.21 12.71 14.94
CA VAL A 29 10.86 13.19 15.30
C VAL A 29 10.38 14.24 14.30
N LEU A 30 11.23 15.22 14.00
CA LEU A 30 10.90 16.29 13.07
C LEU A 30 10.64 15.78 11.65
N ARG A 31 11.44 14.82 11.16
CA ARG A 31 11.27 14.21 9.84
C ARG A 31 9.94 13.46 9.74
N GLU A 32 9.61 12.68 10.77
CA GLU A 32 8.38 11.88 10.76
C GLU A 32 7.14 12.78 10.91
N PHE A 33 7.19 13.78 11.78
CA PHE A 33 6.09 14.73 11.96
C PHE A 33 5.80 15.55 10.69
N ILE A 34 6.85 16.01 10.00
CA ILE A 34 6.71 16.78 8.76
C ILE A 34 6.27 15.87 7.58
N GLY A 35 6.55 14.57 7.65
CA GLY A 35 6.10 13.53 6.71
C GLY A 35 6.48 13.80 5.26
N VAL A 36 5.57 13.58 4.31
CA VAL A 36 5.74 13.90 2.87
C VAL A 36 6.10 15.35 2.61
N THR A 37 5.78 16.27 3.52
CA THR A 37 6.19 17.66 3.33
C THR A 37 7.71 17.77 3.35
N TYR A 38 8.44 16.83 3.95
CA TYR A 38 9.90 16.69 3.86
C TYR A 38 10.33 16.20 2.47
N VAL A 39 9.62 15.23 1.87
CA VAL A 39 9.90 14.67 0.53
C VAL A 39 9.59 15.68 -0.59
N ARG A 40 8.46 16.39 -0.52
CA ARG A 40 8.12 17.51 -1.44
C ARG A 40 9.13 18.66 -1.37
N ARG A 41 9.86 18.80 -0.26
CA ARG A 41 10.68 19.99 0.03
C ARG A 41 12.08 19.96 -0.56
N PHE A 42 12.55 18.83 -1.09
CA PHE A 42 13.73 18.86 -1.95
C PHE A 42 13.49 19.74 -3.20
N GLN A 43 12.26 19.77 -3.72
CA GLN A 43 11.88 20.66 -4.84
C GLN A 43 11.48 22.08 -4.37
N PHE A 44 10.81 22.23 -3.23
CA PHE A 44 10.43 23.56 -2.69
C PHE A 44 11.64 24.42 -2.26
N PHE A 45 12.75 23.79 -1.87
CA PHE A 45 14.01 24.46 -1.52
C PHE A 45 15.06 24.46 -2.63
N ALA A 46 14.80 23.85 -3.80
CA ALA A 46 15.70 23.97 -4.95
C ALA A 46 15.99 25.45 -5.32
N PRO A 47 15.02 26.39 -5.24
CA PRO A 47 15.30 27.82 -5.43
C PRO A 47 15.98 28.51 -4.24
N LEU A 48 16.03 27.86 -3.07
CA LEU A 48 16.58 28.40 -1.81
C LEU A 48 17.92 27.73 -1.43
N ALA A 49 18.43 26.84 -2.27
CA ALA A 49 19.66 26.07 -2.09
C ALA A 49 20.94 26.94 -2.07
N SER A 50 20.82 28.22 -2.40
CA SER A 50 21.89 29.23 -2.31
C SER A 50 22.24 29.66 -0.89
N PHE A 51 21.54 29.20 0.17
CA PHE A 51 21.83 29.59 1.56
C PHE A 51 21.87 28.40 2.54
N PRO A 52 23.05 27.95 2.99
CA PRO A 52 23.20 26.84 3.95
C PRO A 52 22.59 27.11 5.33
N SER A 53 22.49 28.37 5.74
CA SER A 53 21.83 28.79 7.00
C SER A 53 20.29 28.72 6.93
N SER A 54 19.71 28.48 5.73
CA SER A 54 18.25 28.47 5.52
C SER A 54 17.59 27.15 5.90
N PHE A 55 18.25 25.99 5.75
CA PHE A 55 17.57 24.68 5.87
C PHE A 55 16.99 24.42 7.26
N ARG A 56 17.76 24.68 8.32
CA ARG A 56 17.31 24.50 9.71
C ARG A 56 16.19 25.47 10.07
N ARG A 57 16.34 26.74 9.70
CA ARG A 57 15.30 27.78 9.88
C ARG A 57 14.02 27.39 9.15
N ASN A 58 14.15 26.87 7.93
CA ASN A 58 13.03 26.44 7.10
C ASN A 58 12.30 25.24 7.69
N LEU A 59 13.03 24.25 8.24
CA LEU A 59 12.44 23.12 8.94
C LEU A 59 11.68 23.55 10.19
N ASN A 60 12.22 24.51 10.94
CA ASN A 60 11.54 25.04 12.13
C ASN A 60 10.26 25.80 11.76
N ILE A 61 10.32 26.74 10.79
CA ILE A 61 9.16 27.46 10.28
C ILE A 61 8.09 26.50 9.77
N ALA A 62 8.52 25.48 9.03
CA ALA A 62 7.67 24.45 8.51
C ALA A 62 6.94 23.65 9.60
N ALA A 63 7.66 23.22 10.62
CA ALA A 63 7.11 22.44 11.71
C ALA A 63 6.12 23.28 12.51
N GLY A 64 6.42 24.55 12.80
CA GLY A 64 5.48 25.46 13.45
C GLY A 64 4.21 25.70 12.62
N ARG A 65 4.31 25.77 11.29
CA ARG A 65 3.12 25.84 10.41
C ARG A 65 2.31 24.55 10.43
N GLN A 66 2.98 23.39 10.41
CA GLN A 66 2.29 22.10 10.44
C GLN A 66 1.66 21.83 11.80
N ASP A 67 2.31 22.16 12.91
CA ASP A 67 1.74 21.99 14.26
C ASP A 67 0.45 22.78 14.45
N LYS A 68 0.40 24.03 13.96
CA LYS A 68 -0.84 24.83 13.93
C LYS A 68 -1.94 24.20 13.09
N ARG A 69 -1.58 23.47 12.03
CA ARG A 69 -2.53 22.80 11.12
C ARG A 69 -2.96 21.44 11.64
N PHE A 70 -2.04 20.65 12.17
CA PHE A 70 -2.22 19.25 12.60
C PHE A 70 -2.74 19.17 14.02
N ARG A 71 -3.84 19.88 14.24
CA ARG A 71 -4.65 19.80 15.45
C ARG A 71 -5.99 19.18 15.09
N ILE A 72 -6.34 18.08 15.75
CA ILE A 72 -7.64 17.44 15.60
C ILE A 72 -8.71 18.41 16.15
N ASN A 73 -9.77 18.63 15.37
CA ASN A 73 -10.83 19.55 15.73
C ASN A 73 -11.55 19.11 17.02
N ASP A 74 -11.86 20.06 17.91
CA ASP A 74 -12.49 19.77 19.21
C ASP A 74 -13.83 19.01 19.10
N ARG A 75 -14.61 19.21 18.04
CA ARG A 75 -15.86 18.45 17.79
C ARG A 75 -15.61 16.98 17.45
N LEU A 76 -14.51 16.69 16.76
CA LEU A 76 -14.09 15.30 16.50
C LEU A 76 -13.48 14.70 17.76
N TRP A 77 -12.63 15.47 18.45
CA TRP A 77 -12.01 15.06 19.71
C TRP A 77 -13.05 14.67 20.78
N ALA A 78 -14.19 15.38 20.83
CA ALA A 78 -15.32 15.07 21.70
C ALA A 78 -16.10 13.79 21.32
N GLN A 79 -15.74 13.11 20.22
CA GLN A 79 -16.28 11.81 19.82
C GLN A 79 -15.21 10.73 20.10
N PRO A 80 -15.14 10.20 21.33
CA PRO A 80 -14.01 9.39 21.78
C PRO A 80 -13.85 8.09 20.99
N GLU A 81 -14.94 7.38 20.69
CA GLU A 81 -14.87 6.09 19.97
C GLU A 81 -14.30 6.24 18.55
N LEU A 82 -14.81 7.23 17.81
CA LEU A 82 -14.33 7.58 16.48
C LEU A 82 -12.87 8.05 16.54
N THR A 83 -12.56 8.99 17.43
CA THR A 83 -11.21 9.55 17.56
C THR A 83 -10.19 8.50 17.96
N ARG A 84 -10.53 7.58 18.86
CA ARG A 84 -9.67 6.44 19.24
C ARG A 84 -9.32 5.57 18.03
N SER A 85 -10.29 5.27 17.17
CA SER A 85 -10.07 4.47 15.95
C SER A 85 -9.05 5.14 15.01
N TYR A 86 -9.17 6.45 14.80
CA TYR A 86 -8.22 7.21 13.98
C TYR A 86 -6.85 7.40 14.65
N LEU A 87 -6.81 7.66 15.97
CA LEU A 87 -5.55 7.78 16.71
C LEU A 87 -4.76 6.47 16.69
N ARG A 88 -5.43 5.32 16.74
CA ARG A 88 -4.78 4.01 16.58
C ARG A 88 -4.03 3.94 15.25
N LEU A 89 -4.69 4.24 14.13
CA LEU A 89 -4.03 4.31 12.83
C LEU A 89 -2.87 5.32 12.82
N ILE A 90 -3.04 6.50 13.41
CA ILE A 90 -2.00 7.52 13.49
C ILE A 90 -0.76 6.99 14.22
N PHE A 91 -0.95 6.39 15.39
CA PHE A 91 0.15 5.82 16.17
C PHE A 91 0.81 4.63 15.46
N ARG A 92 0.04 3.74 14.80
CA ARG A 92 0.63 2.65 13.99
C ARG A 92 1.61 3.20 12.96
N HIS A 93 1.20 4.21 12.21
CA HIS A 93 2.00 4.82 11.14
C HIS A 93 3.21 5.59 11.69
N TYR A 94 3.07 6.33 12.79
CA TYR A 94 4.24 6.96 13.42
C TYR A 94 5.24 5.94 13.95
N LEU A 95 4.78 4.89 14.63
CA LEU A 95 5.65 3.81 15.10
C LEU A 95 6.37 3.14 13.93
N LEU A 96 5.67 2.79 12.85
CA LEU A 96 6.26 2.26 11.62
C LEU A 96 7.36 3.19 11.10
N GLY A 97 7.06 4.49 10.97
CA GLY A 97 8.00 5.49 10.49
C GLY A 97 9.28 5.59 11.34
N PHE A 98 9.14 5.55 12.67
CA PHE A 98 10.30 5.55 13.58
C PHE A 98 11.12 4.28 13.50
N VAL A 99 10.47 3.12 13.45
CA VAL A 99 11.17 1.84 13.27
C VAL A 99 11.96 1.84 11.96
N VAL A 100 11.39 2.34 10.85
CA VAL A 100 12.12 2.50 9.58
C VAL A 100 13.36 3.37 9.73
N GLN A 101 13.24 4.52 10.41
CA GLN A 101 14.38 5.41 10.62
C GLN A 101 15.47 4.77 11.50
N MET A 102 15.07 4.04 12.56
CA MET A 102 15.98 3.32 13.44
C MET A 102 16.68 2.15 12.71
N THR A 103 15.95 1.38 11.91
CA THR A 103 16.52 0.33 11.05
C THR A 103 17.58 0.90 10.12
N ARG A 104 17.34 2.03 9.48
CA ARG A 104 18.33 2.69 8.61
C ARG A 104 19.53 3.23 9.37
N LYS A 105 19.35 3.65 10.62
CA LYS A 105 20.45 4.16 11.46
C LYS A 105 21.33 3.04 11.99
N HIS A 106 20.73 1.94 12.43
CA HIS A 106 21.41 0.90 13.20
C HIS A 106 21.73 -0.36 12.38
N CYS A 107 21.01 -0.61 11.30
CA CYS A 107 21.09 -1.85 10.51
C CYS A 107 21.34 -1.59 9.01
N ARG A 108 21.87 -0.41 8.65
CA ARG A 108 22.04 0.02 7.25
C ARG A 108 22.76 -1.03 6.41
N ASP A 109 23.87 -1.54 6.92
CA ASP A 109 24.75 -2.45 6.19
C ASP A 109 24.18 -3.87 6.10
N ALA A 110 23.19 -4.19 6.95
CA ALA A 110 22.47 -5.45 6.90
C ALA A 110 21.33 -5.44 5.87
N LEU A 111 20.81 -4.26 5.50
CA LEU A 111 19.73 -4.15 4.53
C LEU A 111 20.15 -4.68 3.15
N PRO A 112 19.23 -5.30 2.39
CA PRO A 112 19.52 -5.71 1.02
C PRO A 112 19.90 -4.50 0.14
N ALA A 113 20.74 -4.74 -0.86
CA ALA A 113 21.11 -3.69 -1.82
C ALA A 113 19.88 -3.09 -2.51
N ASN A 114 19.89 -1.77 -2.66
CA ASN A 114 18.85 -1.03 -3.34
C ASN A 114 18.84 -1.36 -4.84
N CYS A 115 17.64 -1.49 -5.42
CA CYS A 115 17.49 -1.48 -6.87
C CYS A 115 17.42 -0.01 -7.35
N PRO A 116 18.31 0.44 -8.26
CA PRO A 116 18.36 1.84 -8.68
C PRO A 116 17.07 2.38 -9.31
N SER A 117 16.28 1.53 -9.96
CA SER A 117 14.99 1.90 -10.58
C SER A 117 13.81 1.84 -9.61
N CYS A 118 14.01 1.40 -8.36
CA CYS A 118 12.93 1.16 -7.39
C CYS A 118 13.05 2.05 -6.16
N TYR A 119 11.98 2.10 -5.37
CA TYR A 119 11.92 2.91 -4.15
C TYR A 119 12.96 2.45 -3.11
N PRO A 120 13.95 3.29 -2.74
CA PRO A 120 15.11 2.85 -1.97
C PRO A 120 14.80 2.54 -0.50
N GLU A 121 13.68 3.01 0.05
CA GLU A 121 13.30 2.71 1.43
C GLU A 121 12.45 1.43 1.55
N ALA A 122 12.07 0.81 0.43
CA ALA A 122 11.20 -0.37 0.44
C ALA A 122 11.74 -1.53 1.31
N PRO A 123 13.04 -1.90 1.28
CA PRO A 123 13.54 -2.98 2.14
C PRO A 123 13.47 -2.65 3.63
N ALA A 124 13.73 -1.39 4.01
CA ALA A 124 13.64 -0.96 5.39
C ALA A 124 12.19 -0.93 5.89
N ILE A 125 11.24 -0.53 5.03
CA ILE A 125 9.81 -0.54 5.35
C ILE A 125 9.31 -1.97 5.51
N LEU A 126 9.70 -2.90 4.62
CA LEU A 126 9.29 -4.29 4.76
C LEU A 126 9.82 -4.91 6.06
N ALA A 127 11.09 -4.69 6.38
CA ALA A 127 11.66 -5.17 7.64
C ALA A 127 10.94 -4.59 8.86
N ALA A 128 10.58 -3.30 8.81
CA ALA A 128 9.82 -2.65 9.88
C ALA A 128 8.38 -3.19 10.00
N LEU A 129 7.70 -3.48 8.89
CA LEU A 129 6.37 -4.10 8.88
C LEU A 129 6.43 -5.51 9.49
N ILE A 130 7.40 -6.33 9.09
CA ILE A 130 7.63 -7.68 9.67
C ILE A 130 7.86 -7.57 11.18
N TRP A 131 8.74 -6.66 11.61
CA TRP A 131 9.03 -6.42 13.02
C TRP A 131 7.78 -5.98 13.79
N TYR A 132 6.97 -5.10 13.19
CA TYR A 132 5.74 -4.58 13.76
C TYR A 132 4.68 -5.69 13.92
N ASN A 133 4.40 -6.43 12.84
CA ASN A 133 3.34 -7.45 12.83
C ASN A 133 3.65 -8.63 13.76
N ARG A 134 4.93 -8.97 13.96
CA ARG A 134 5.37 -9.94 14.99
C ARG A 134 5.07 -9.47 16.42
N ARG A 135 4.99 -8.15 16.63
CA ARG A 135 4.74 -7.50 17.93
C ARG A 135 3.36 -6.87 18.00
N PHE A 136 2.45 -7.23 17.10
CA PHE A 136 1.17 -6.53 16.93
C PHE A 136 0.43 -6.39 18.27
N ALA A 137 0.22 -7.48 19.02
CA ALA A 137 -0.50 -7.43 20.30
C ALA A 137 0.16 -6.52 21.35
N LEU A 138 1.49 -6.55 21.45
CA LEU A 138 2.25 -5.68 22.36
C LEU A 138 2.10 -4.22 21.94
N LEU A 139 2.32 -3.93 20.66
CA LEU A 139 2.25 -2.57 20.13
C LEU A 139 0.84 -1.98 20.23
N GLU A 140 -0.20 -2.77 19.99
CA GLU A 140 -1.58 -2.33 20.18
C GLU A 140 -1.88 -1.97 21.64
N THR A 141 -1.36 -2.76 22.58
CA THR A 141 -1.51 -2.45 24.01
C THR A 141 -0.82 -1.13 24.36
N GLU A 142 0.39 -0.89 23.85
CA GLU A 142 1.06 0.40 24.06
C GLU A 142 0.35 1.56 23.37
N ILE A 143 -0.20 1.34 22.16
CA ILE A 143 -0.98 2.35 21.44
C ILE A 143 -2.23 2.73 22.25
N ASP A 144 -2.95 1.77 22.81
CA ASP A 144 -4.13 2.05 23.63
C ASP A 144 -3.75 2.90 24.86
N ARG A 145 -2.63 2.60 25.53
CA ARG A 145 -2.10 3.43 26.63
C ARG A 145 -1.72 4.84 26.18
N LEU A 146 -1.09 4.98 25.02
CA LEU A 146 -0.76 6.29 24.45
C LEU A 146 -2.02 7.10 24.15
N ILE A 147 -3.05 6.45 23.62
CA ILE A 147 -4.34 7.07 23.32
C ILE A 147 -5.02 7.55 24.59
N ASP A 148 -5.08 6.71 25.63
CA ASP A 148 -5.68 7.10 26.91
C ASP A 148 -4.93 8.28 27.54
N PHE A 149 -3.60 8.24 27.54
CA PHE A 149 -2.77 9.37 27.96
C PHE A 149 -3.05 10.66 27.17
N CYS A 150 -3.26 10.56 25.86
CA CYS A 150 -3.64 11.71 25.04
C CYS A 150 -5.01 12.27 25.43
N PHE A 151 -6.01 11.44 25.74
CA PHE A 151 -7.32 11.92 26.20
C PHE A 151 -7.24 12.56 27.58
N GLU A 152 -6.58 11.92 28.54
CA GLU A 152 -6.41 12.42 29.91
C GLU A 152 -5.77 13.82 29.95
N ARG A 153 -4.84 14.08 29.02
CA ARG A 153 -4.11 15.35 28.93
C ARG A 153 -4.57 16.26 27.81
N ASN A 154 -5.68 15.92 27.13
CA ASN A 154 -6.24 16.67 26.01
C ASN A 154 -5.21 16.99 24.89
N LEU A 155 -4.38 16.01 24.52
CA LEU A 155 -3.34 16.12 23.51
C LEU A 155 -3.89 15.89 22.09
N ASN A 156 -4.64 16.87 21.58
CA ASN A 156 -5.20 16.84 20.22
C ASN A 156 -4.23 17.30 19.11
N HIS A 157 -2.96 17.60 19.45
CA HIS A 157 -1.91 18.01 18.51
C HIS A 157 -1.03 16.84 18.08
N LEU A 158 -0.91 16.61 16.77
CA LEU A 158 -0.18 15.44 16.26
C LEU A 158 1.33 15.49 16.50
N TYR A 159 1.93 16.66 16.72
CA TYR A 159 3.37 16.74 17.05
C TYR A 159 3.68 16.01 18.36
N LEU A 160 2.84 16.21 19.39
CA LEU A 160 3.01 15.56 20.69
C LEU A 160 2.74 14.05 20.58
N ASN A 161 1.73 13.65 19.80
CA ASN A 161 1.47 12.24 19.50
C ASN A 161 2.67 11.59 18.79
N CYS A 162 3.30 12.30 17.84
CA CYS A 162 4.51 11.85 17.16
C CYS A 162 5.70 11.69 18.13
N LEU A 163 5.90 12.64 19.05
CA LEU A 163 6.93 12.54 20.09
C LEU A 163 6.71 11.35 21.04
N LEU A 164 5.44 11.11 21.43
CA LEU A 164 5.06 9.95 22.23
C LEU A 164 5.33 8.63 21.49
N ALA A 165 4.98 8.55 20.21
CA ALA A 165 5.27 7.38 19.37
C ALA A 165 6.78 7.14 19.26
N TYR A 166 7.58 8.19 19.12
CA TYR A 166 9.05 8.06 19.13
C TYR A 166 9.56 7.45 20.43
N ARG A 167 9.05 7.92 21.58
CA ARG A 167 9.43 7.39 22.89
C ARG A 167 9.17 5.90 23.00
N THR A 168 7.98 5.47 22.58
CA THR A 168 7.60 4.05 22.57
C THR A 168 8.45 3.24 21.60
N ALA A 169 8.65 3.73 20.37
CA ALA A 169 9.51 3.05 19.39
C ALA A 169 10.94 2.90 19.90
N ALA A 170 11.53 3.94 20.51
CA ALA A 170 12.89 3.91 21.03
C ALA A 170 13.05 2.93 22.19
N ALA A 171 12.03 2.79 23.04
CA ALA A 171 12.03 1.84 24.14
C ALA A 171 11.89 0.38 23.69
N LEU A 172 11.16 0.14 22.59
CA LEU A 172 10.88 -1.21 22.10
C LEU A 172 11.83 -1.71 21.02
N PHE A 173 12.55 -0.81 20.32
CA PHE A 173 13.40 -1.19 19.21
C PHE A 173 14.62 -2.00 19.67
N GLY A 174 14.69 -3.26 19.25
CA GLY A 174 15.83 -4.14 19.44
C GLY A 174 16.57 -4.44 18.13
N THR A 175 17.87 -4.12 18.07
CA THR A 175 18.72 -4.41 16.90
C THR A 175 18.73 -5.90 16.52
N PRO A 176 18.92 -6.87 17.44
CA PRO A 176 18.95 -8.29 17.08
C PRO A 176 17.66 -8.75 16.40
N GLU A 177 16.51 -8.36 16.94
CA GLU A 177 15.20 -8.72 16.40
C GLU A 177 14.91 -8.06 15.04
N MET A 178 15.44 -6.84 14.85
CA MET A 178 15.37 -6.16 13.56
C MET A 178 16.24 -6.88 12.52
N LEU A 179 17.42 -7.38 12.89
CA LEU A 179 18.27 -8.17 12.00
C LEU A 179 17.58 -9.47 11.55
N GLU A 180 16.84 -10.15 12.42
CA GLU A 180 16.01 -11.30 12.03
C GLU A 180 14.91 -10.91 11.02
N SER A 181 14.31 -9.73 11.21
CA SER A 181 13.28 -9.23 10.30
C SER A 181 13.89 -8.87 8.94
N ILE A 182 15.11 -8.33 8.92
CA ILE A 182 15.88 -8.09 7.68
C ILE A 182 16.27 -9.40 7.00
N ASP A 183 16.61 -10.44 7.75
CA ASP A 183 16.91 -11.76 7.18
C ASP A 183 15.70 -12.34 6.45
N GLN A 184 14.49 -12.14 6.99
CA GLN A 184 13.25 -12.49 6.28
C GLN A 184 13.04 -11.73 4.98
N VAL A 185 13.40 -10.44 4.96
CA VAL A 185 13.39 -9.67 3.72
C VAL A 185 14.38 -10.22 2.69
N LYS A 186 15.51 -10.78 3.11
CA LYS A 186 16.49 -11.38 2.19
C LYS A 186 16.00 -12.72 1.66
N THR A 187 15.46 -13.56 2.52
CA THR A 187 15.05 -14.94 2.18
C THR A 187 13.80 -14.99 1.30
N CYS A 188 12.93 -13.97 1.33
CA CYS A 188 11.76 -13.93 0.44
C CYS A 188 12.07 -13.47 -1.00
N ARG A 189 13.32 -13.13 -1.31
CA ARG A 189 13.72 -12.60 -2.62
C ARG A 189 13.96 -13.73 -3.62
N LEU A 190 13.45 -13.55 -4.83
CA LEU A 190 13.54 -14.50 -5.94
C LEU A 190 14.30 -13.94 -7.16
N GLY A 191 14.76 -12.69 -7.09
CA GLY A 191 15.30 -11.97 -8.25
C GLY A 191 14.20 -11.44 -9.16
N GLY A 192 14.59 -10.82 -10.27
CA GLY A 192 13.67 -10.21 -11.23
C GLY A 192 14.26 -8.97 -11.88
N THR A 193 13.89 -8.71 -13.15
CA THR A 193 14.36 -7.54 -13.90
C THR A 193 13.24 -6.54 -14.16
N THR A 194 11.99 -6.98 -14.25
CA THR A 194 10.84 -6.08 -14.45
C THR A 194 10.48 -5.31 -13.19
N PRO A 195 10.53 -3.96 -13.20
CA PRO A 195 10.06 -3.16 -12.09
C PRO A 195 8.55 -3.28 -11.88
N LEU A 196 8.17 -3.49 -10.62
CA LEU A 196 6.82 -3.82 -10.19
C LEU A 196 6.45 -3.11 -8.89
N GLY A 197 5.16 -2.86 -8.71
CA GLY A 197 4.61 -2.33 -7.47
C GLY A 197 3.11 -2.49 -7.40
N ALA A 198 2.51 -1.95 -6.34
CA ALA A 198 1.10 -2.20 -6.05
C ALA A 198 0.39 -1.01 -5.42
N GLU A 199 -0.92 -0.98 -5.61
CA GLU A 199 -1.86 -0.14 -4.87
C GLU A 199 -2.87 -1.05 -4.19
N LEU A 200 -3.08 -0.85 -2.88
CA LEU A 200 -3.97 -1.67 -2.07
C LEU A 200 -5.11 -0.80 -1.56
N GLU A 201 -6.35 -1.24 -1.76
CA GLU A 201 -7.54 -0.56 -1.26
C GLU A 201 -8.17 -1.34 -0.11
N PHE A 202 -8.57 -0.63 0.94
CA PHE A 202 -9.22 -1.17 2.12
C PHE A 202 -10.55 -0.46 2.40
N SER A 203 -11.58 -1.22 2.78
CA SER A 203 -12.84 -0.68 3.26
C SER A 203 -13.71 -1.71 4.00
N ASN A 204 -14.22 -1.31 5.16
CA ASN A 204 -15.23 -2.07 5.92
C ASN A 204 -16.62 -2.08 5.27
N LEU A 205 -16.85 -1.24 4.25
CA LEU A 205 -18.08 -1.24 3.46
C LEU A 205 -17.93 -2.04 2.15
N GLY A 206 -16.73 -2.52 1.83
CA GLY A 206 -16.41 -3.15 0.56
C GLY A 206 -16.89 -2.30 -0.62
N LYS A 207 -17.68 -2.89 -1.51
CA LYS A 207 -18.21 -2.25 -2.73
C LYS A 207 -19.07 -1.00 -2.49
N ASP A 208 -19.59 -0.83 -1.28
CA ASP A 208 -20.46 0.29 -0.93
C ASP A 208 -19.67 1.53 -0.47
N ALA A 209 -18.33 1.46 -0.42
CA ALA A 209 -17.49 2.57 0.01
C ALA A 209 -17.44 3.74 -0.98
N GLY A 210 -17.62 3.45 -2.27
CA GLY A 210 -17.61 4.47 -3.33
C GLY A 210 -18.70 5.54 -3.15
N TYR A 211 -18.47 6.73 -3.69
CA TYR A 211 -19.35 7.89 -3.50
C TYR A 211 -20.85 7.61 -3.77
N GLU A 212 -21.16 6.95 -4.89
CA GLU A 212 -22.55 6.73 -5.32
C GLU A 212 -23.34 5.87 -4.34
N ARG A 213 -22.66 4.96 -3.61
CA ARG A 213 -23.30 3.99 -2.71
C ARG A 213 -23.21 4.37 -1.24
N SER A 214 -22.21 5.18 -0.87
CA SER A 214 -21.94 5.56 0.52
C SER A 214 -22.68 6.82 0.99
N PHE A 215 -23.30 7.60 0.10
CA PHE A 215 -23.96 8.87 0.47
C PHE A 215 -25.01 8.65 1.57
N GLY A 216 -24.81 9.31 2.72
CA GLY A 216 -25.69 9.17 3.90
C GLY A 216 -25.58 7.84 4.65
N ARG A 217 -24.65 6.95 4.26
CA ARG A 217 -24.47 5.59 4.81
C ARG A 217 -23.11 5.37 5.44
N HIS A 218 -22.33 6.44 5.62
CA HIS A 218 -20.98 6.41 6.20
C HIS A 218 -20.91 5.69 7.55
N GLN A 219 -21.91 5.88 8.41
CA GLN A 219 -22.00 5.29 9.75
C GLN A 219 -22.18 3.77 9.77
N ARG A 220 -22.42 3.12 8.63
CA ARG A 220 -22.43 1.64 8.53
C ARG A 220 -21.07 1.03 8.85
N ASP A 221 -20.00 1.81 8.67
CA ASP A 221 -18.68 1.51 9.21
C ASP A 221 -18.54 2.29 10.53
N PRO A 222 -18.78 1.67 11.70
CA PRO A 222 -18.81 2.37 12.97
C PRO A 222 -17.42 2.86 13.42
N ARG A 223 -16.34 2.31 12.87
CA ARG A 223 -14.97 2.64 13.30
C ARG A 223 -14.43 3.86 12.59
N PHE A 224 -14.56 3.92 11.27
CA PHE A 224 -13.95 4.97 10.45
C PHE A 224 -14.96 5.82 9.69
N HIS A 225 -16.25 5.52 9.77
CA HIS A 225 -17.31 6.21 9.04
C HIS A 225 -16.99 6.31 7.54
N ASN A 226 -16.55 5.23 6.91
CA ASN A 226 -16.11 5.20 5.50
C ASN A 226 -15.01 6.23 5.19
N PHE A 227 -14.15 6.51 6.17
CA PHE A 227 -13.06 7.48 6.06
C PHE A 227 -13.45 8.92 5.71
N ILE A 228 -14.70 9.36 5.95
CA ILE A 228 -15.10 10.76 5.69
C ILE A 228 -14.22 11.79 6.43
N HIS A 229 -13.62 11.41 7.56
CA HIS A 229 -12.75 12.27 8.36
C HIS A 229 -11.25 12.11 8.06
N TYR A 230 -10.88 11.34 7.02
CA TYR A 230 -9.48 11.08 6.64
C TYR A 230 -8.58 12.33 6.62
N HIS A 231 -9.04 13.40 5.96
CA HIS A 231 -8.28 14.66 5.89
C HIS A 231 -8.32 15.48 7.18
N LYS A 232 -9.32 15.27 8.05
CA LYS A 232 -9.45 15.94 9.35
C LYS A 232 -8.56 15.31 10.43
N PHE A 233 -8.20 14.05 10.23
CA PHE A 233 -7.18 13.34 11.01
C PHE A 233 -5.80 13.34 10.33
N PHE A 234 -5.64 14.08 9.23
CA PHE A 234 -4.37 14.25 8.52
C PHE A 234 -3.72 12.93 8.09
N LEU A 235 -4.53 11.89 7.84
CA LEU A 235 -4.01 10.55 7.54
C LEU A 235 -3.14 10.52 6.30
N ALA A 236 -3.40 11.38 5.31
CA ALA A 236 -2.51 11.61 4.18
C ALA A 236 -1.06 11.84 4.65
N ASP A 237 -0.87 12.85 5.49
CA ASP A 237 0.45 13.26 5.95
C ASP A 237 1.10 12.22 6.87
N VAL A 238 0.30 11.49 7.65
CA VAL A 238 0.76 10.48 8.61
C VAL A 238 1.11 9.15 7.94
N SER A 239 0.32 8.69 6.97
CA SER A 239 0.47 7.37 6.33
C SER A 239 1.41 7.35 5.13
N TRP A 240 2.31 8.32 5.09
CA TRP A 240 3.11 8.62 3.91
C TRP A 240 4.13 7.56 3.53
N ARG A 241 4.62 6.78 4.50
CA ARG A 241 5.55 5.67 4.27
C ARG A 241 4.95 4.61 3.34
N LEU A 242 3.63 4.46 3.36
CA LEU A 242 2.87 3.54 2.50
C LEU A 242 2.11 4.27 1.39
N GLY A 243 2.39 5.56 1.16
CA GLY A 243 1.74 6.36 0.12
C GLY A 243 0.23 6.52 0.33
N GLY A 244 -0.22 6.67 1.58
CA GLY A 244 -1.64 6.65 1.89
C GLY A 244 -2.47 7.76 1.25
N TYR A 245 -3.65 7.38 0.78
CA TYR A 245 -4.59 8.24 0.08
C TYR A 245 -6.04 7.81 0.34
N LEU A 246 -7.01 8.69 0.03
CA LEU A 246 -8.44 8.39 0.08
C LEU A 246 -9.03 8.39 -1.33
N ASP A 247 -9.32 7.21 -1.90
CA ASP A 247 -10.04 7.12 -3.18
C ASP A 247 -11.55 7.16 -2.98
N HIS A 248 -12.12 8.32 -3.28
CA HIS A 248 -13.55 8.58 -3.23
C HIS A 248 -14.33 7.99 -4.41
N GLN A 249 -13.63 7.55 -5.45
CA GLN A 249 -14.18 7.12 -6.72
C GLN A 249 -15.18 8.11 -7.41
N ILE A 250 -15.06 9.43 -7.18
CA ILE A 250 -15.90 10.45 -7.84
C ILE A 250 -15.35 10.81 -9.24
N ARG A 251 -16.16 10.64 -10.31
CA ARG A 251 -15.80 11.06 -11.69
C ARG A 251 -15.83 12.59 -11.91
N LEU A 252 -16.65 13.32 -11.16
CA LEU A 252 -16.94 14.76 -11.34
C LEU A 252 -16.10 15.72 -10.48
N ARG A 253 -14.95 15.28 -9.99
CA ARG A 253 -14.10 16.03 -9.03
C ARG A 253 -13.72 17.45 -9.49
N ARG A 254 -13.79 17.73 -10.80
CA ARG A 254 -13.53 19.06 -11.37
C ARG A 254 -14.52 20.15 -10.94
N HIS A 255 -15.70 19.82 -10.39
CA HIS A 255 -16.77 20.82 -10.23
C HIS A 255 -17.30 21.02 -8.80
N ARG A 256 -17.08 20.10 -7.85
CA ARG A 256 -17.52 20.28 -6.45
C ARG A 256 -16.56 19.63 -5.44
N SER A 257 -15.95 20.43 -4.60
CA SER A 257 -15.29 19.99 -3.37
C SER A 257 -16.37 19.59 -2.36
N ALA A 258 -16.66 18.29 -2.28
CA ALA A 258 -17.60 17.74 -1.30
C ALA A 258 -16.82 17.18 -0.09
N PRO A 259 -16.64 17.95 1.00
CA PRO A 259 -15.86 17.53 2.18
C PRO A 259 -16.49 16.40 3.01
N TRP A 260 -17.62 15.84 2.57
CA TRP A 260 -18.38 14.77 3.22
C TRP A 260 -18.28 13.43 2.49
N VAL A 261 -17.41 13.29 1.50
CA VAL A 261 -17.32 12.05 0.72
C VAL A 261 -16.27 11.12 1.31
N GLY A 262 -16.72 9.93 1.70
CA GLY A 262 -15.86 8.83 2.13
C GLY A 262 -15.20 8.12 0.96
N GLY A 263 -14.57 6.98 1.22
CA GLY A 263 -13.94 6.18 0.17
C GLY A 263 -13.05 5.08 0.71
N TYR A 264 -12.30 4.47 -0.20
CA TYR A 264 -11.32 3.45 0.11
C TYR A 264 -10.06 4.07 0.70
N LEU A 265 -9.56 3.50 1.79
CA LEU A 265 -8.20 3.79 2.23
C LEU A 265 -7.25 3.09 1.26
N GLU A 266 -6.52 3.87 0.48
CA GLU A 266 -5.56 3.38 -0.52
C GLU A 266 -4.14 3.49 0.04
N TYR A 267 -3.35 2.42 -0.04
CA TYR A 267 -1.90 2.48 0.08
C TYR A 267 -1.28 2.30 -1.29
N SER A 268 -0.75 3.41 -1.82
CA SER A 268 -0.08 3.41 -3.11
C SER A 268 1.44 3.27 -2.90
N LEU A 269 1.91 2.02 -2.84
CA LEU A 269 3.29 1.66 -2.51
C LEU A 269 4.32 2.19 -3.53
N VAL A 270 3.85 2.66 -4.68
CA VAL A 270 4.66 3.21 -5.77
C VAL A 270 4.69 4.74 -5.82
N ARG A 271 3.88 5.47 -5.04
CA ARG A 271 3.72 6.92 -5.26
C ARG A 271 4.61 7.74 -4.33
N LEU A 272 5.28 8.75 -4.90
CA LEU A 272 6.20 9.64 -4.17
C LEU A 272 5.61 11.03 -3.92
N ASP A 273 4.61 11.43 -4.70
CA ASP A 273 4.01 12.75 -4.59
C ASP A 273 2.48 12.76 -4.70
N TYR A 274 1.88 13.79 -4.11
CA TYR A 274 0.43 13.96 -4.09
C TYR A 274 -0.15 14.60 -5.33
N LEU A 275 0.67 15.33 -6.11
CA LEU A 275 0.23 15.85 -7.40
C LEU A 275 0.10 14.71 -8.43
N ARG A 276 0.47 13.48 -8.05
CA ARG A 276 0.40 12.27 -8.86
C ARG A 276 1.22 12.40 -10.13
N LYS A 277 2.35 13.09 -10.04
CA LYS A 277 3.26 13.27 -11.18
C LYS A 277 4.39 12.26 -11.15
N PHE A 278 4.82 11.86 -9.95
CA PHE A 278 5.98 11.00 -9.75
C PHE A 278 5.58 9.71 -9.02
N SER A 279 5.88 8.59 -9.65
CA SER A 279 5.83 7.28 -9.02
C SER A 279 7.07 6.48 -9.38
N MET A 280 7.34 5.48 -8.56
CA MET A 280 8.44 4.57 -8.68
C MET A 280 7.98 3.15 -8.39
N PRO A 281 8.47 2.15 -9.12
CA PRO A 281 8.32 0.76 -8.74
C PRO A 281 8.78 0.51 -7.30
N LEU A 282 8.14 -0.45 -6.64
CA LEU A 282 8.51 -0.83 -5.28
C LEU A 282 9.76 -1.74 -5.28
N SER A 283 9.82 -2.68 -6.22
CA SER A 283 10.90 -3.66 -6.37
C SER A 283 10.92 -4.18 -7.80
N THR A 284 11.89 -5.02 -8.17
CA THR A 284 11.82 -5.89 -9.36
C THR A 284 11.49 -7.35 -9.01
N ASP A 285 11.43 -7.64 -7.72
CA ASP A 285 11.39 -8.99 -7.16
C ASP A 285 9.94 -9.37 -6.76
N PRO A 286 9.36 -10.43 -7.36
CA PRO A 286 7.97 -10.80 -7.12
C PRO A 286 7.77 -11.42 -5.73
N GLY A 287 8.77 -12.12 -5.17
CA GLY A 287 8.72 -12.66 -3.81
C GLY A 287 8.76 -11.56 -2.75
N PHE A 288 9.59 -10.53 -2.99
CA PHE A 288 9.58 -9.32 -2.17
C PHE A 288 8.22 -8.63 -2.18
N LEU A 289 7.61 -8.41 -3.36
CA LEU A 289 6.30 -7.77 -3.44
C LEU A 289 5.22 -8.62 -2.76
N ALA A 290 5.18 -9.93 -3.01
CA ALA A 290 4.22 -10.84 -2.39
C ALA A 290 4.27 -10.72 -0.86
N ARG A 291 5.48 -10.77 -0.28
CA ARG A 291 5.68 -10.60 1.16
C ARG A 291 5.24 -9.23 1.64
N TYR A 292 5.53 -8.18 0.88
CA TYR A 292 5.12 -6.82 1.20
C TYR A 292 3.60 -6.66 1.28
N LEU A 293 2.86 -7.24 0.33
CA LEU A 293 1.39 -7.23 0.35
C LEU A 293 0.85 -7.87 1.63
N GLU A 294 1.34 -9.05 1.99
CA GLU A 294 0.92 -9.75 3.22
C GLU A 294 1.14 -8.90 4.47
N GLU A 295 2.30 -8.27 4.58
CA GLU A 295 2.69 -7.47 5.75
C GLU A 295 1.90 -6.16 5.85
N VAL A 296 1.56 -5.52 4.73
CA VAL A 296 0.69 -4.33 4.73
C VAL A 296 -0.74 -4.68 5.11
N ILE A 297 -1.26 -5.82 4.66
CA ILE A 297 -2.60 -6.30 5.02
C ILE A 297 -2.65 -6.62 6.52
N ALA A 298 -1.64 -7.32 7.04
CA ALA A 298 -1.54 -7.65 8.46
C ALA A 298 -1.43 -6.38 9.35
N PHE A 299 -0.71 -5.36 8.89
CA PHE A 299 -0.60 -4.07 9.57
C PHE A 299 -1.96 -3.33 9.66
N SER A 300 -2.85 -3.57 8.70
CA SER A 300 -4.14 -2.88 8.54
C SER A 300 -5.32 -3.69 9.08
N ARG A 301 -5.10 -4.47 10.15
CA ARG A 301 -6.04 -5.50 10.64
C ARG A 301 -7.46 -5.02 10.95
N ASP A 302 -7.64 -3.73 11.26
CA ASP A 302 -8.95 -3.15 11.60
C ASP A 302 -9.80 -2.73 10.39
N ILE A 303 -9.26 -2.89 9.19
CA ILE A 303 -9.91 -2.49 7.94
C ILE A 303 -9.90 -3.69 7.01
N ASP A 304 -11.06 -3.99 6.41
CA ASP A 304 -11.17 -5.13 5.53
C ASP A 304 -10.48 -4.89 4.17
N PRO A 305 -9.73 -5.89 3.66
CA PRO A 305 -9.11 -5.77 2.35
C PRO A 305 -10.19 -5.75 1.24
N HIS A 306 -10.00 -4.86 0.27
CA HIS A 306 -10.94 -4.68 -0.82
C HIS A 306 -10.31 -5.05 -2.16
N SER A 307 -9.39 -4.24 -2.68
CA SER A 307 -8.84 -4.45 -4.02
C SER A 307 -7.32 -4.33 -4.07
N LEU A 308 -6.75 -4.94 -5.09
CA LEU A 308 -5.32 -4.90 -5.39
C LEU A 308 -5.15 -4.45 -6.83
N HIS A 309 -4.27 -3.48 -7.04
CA HIS A 309 -3.80 -3.10 -8.36
C HIS A 309 -2.32 -3.46 -8.44
N LEU A 310 -1.94 -4.25 -9.43
CA LEU A 310 -0.53 -4.54 -9.72
C LEU A 310 -0.07 -3.70 -10.91
N ASN A 311 1.06 -3.03 -10.73
CA ASN A 311 1.66 -2.14 -11.72
C ASN A 311 3.01 -2.70 -12.12
N LEU A 312 3.21 -2.99 -13.40
CA LEU A 312 4.46 -3.51 -13.95
C LEU A 312 4.92 -2.61 -15.10
N GLU A 313 6.17 -2.17 -15.07
CA GLU A 313 6.76 -1.46 -16.21
C GLU A 313 6.80 -2.37 -17.44
N ASP A 314 6.36 -1.84 -18.57
CA ASP A 314 6.21 -2.58 -19.82
C ASP A 314 7.58 -2.93 -20.43
N PRO A 315 7.96 -4.23 -20.52
CA PRO A 315 9.24 -4.65 -21.09
C PRO A 315 9.30 -4.49 -22.62
N ARG A 316 8.17 -4.17 -23.26
CA ARG A 316 8.01 -4.10 -24.73
C ARG A 316 8.37 -5.39 -25.47
N ALA A 317 8.32 -6.53 -24.78
CA ALA A 317 8.83 -7.81 -25.25
C ALA A 317 7.74 -8.82 -25.66
N GLY A 318 6.48 -8.58 -25.28
CA GLY A 318 5.35 -9.45 -25.62
C GLY A 318 4.88 -9.23 -27.06
N ASN A 319 4.63 -10.33 -27.76
CA ASN A 319 4.30 -10.34 -29.20
C ASN A 319 3.03 -11.15 -29.52
N GLU A 320 2.61 -12.03 -28.61
CA GLU A 320 1.42 -12.86 -28.80
C GLU A 320 0.15 -12.06 -28.53
N ARG A 321 -0.93 -12.29 -29.28
CA ARG A 321 -2.23 -11.68 -28.98
C ARG A 321 -2.92 -12.49 -27.87
N PRO A 322 -3.28 -11.87 -26.73
CA PRO A 322 -4.02 -12.58 -25.69
C PRO A 322 -5.46 -12.85 -26.14
N THR A 323 -5.95 -14.04 -25.81
CA THR A 323 -7.35 -14.45 -26.03
C THR A 323 -8.20 -14.15 -24.80
N LEU A 324 -9.53 -14.23 -24.94
CA LEU A 324 -10.44 -14.11 -23.81
C LEU A 324 -10.11 -15.12 -22.71
N GLU A 325 -9.86 -16.38 -23.04
CA GLU A 325 -9.58 -17.42 -22.05
C GLU A 325 -8.29 -17.14 -21.27
N ASP A 326 -7.29 -16.50 -21.89
CA ASP A 326 -6.06 -16.14 -21.19
C ASP A 326 -6.34 -15.06 -20.11
N TYR A 327 -7.21 -14.10 -20.39
CA TYR A 327 -7.67 -13.13 -19.39
C TYR A 327 -8.58 -13.76 -18.32
N LEU A 328 -9.41 -14.74 -18.69
CA LEU A 328 -10.22 -15.48 -17.72
C LEU A 328 -9.35 -16.33 -16.78
N CYS A 329 -8.23 -16.88 -17.25
CA CYS A 329 -7.25 -17.55 -16.39
C CYS A 329 -6.69 -16.56 -15.35
N LEU A 330 -6.29 -15.35 -15.76
CA LEU A 330 -5.86 -14.31 -14.82
C LEU A 330 -6.96 -13.94 -13.82
N LEU A 331 -8.20 -13.81 -14.30
CA LEU A 331 -9.36 -13.49 -13.45
C LEU A 331 -9.64 -14.60 -12.43
N LEU A 332 -9.50 -15.87 -12.80
CA LEU A 332 -9.62 -16.99 -11.85
C LEU A 332 -8.50 -16.96 -10.79
N LEU A 333 -7.27 -16.62 -11.19
CA LEU A 333 -6.14 -16.57 -10.26
C LEU A 333 -6.28 -15.46 -9.22
N GLY A 334 -6.66 -14.25 -9.65
CA GLY A 334 -6.59 -13.06 -8.81
C GLY A 334 -7.91 -12.34 -8.56
N GLY A 335 -8.96 -12.63 -9.32
CA GLY A 335 -10.30 -12.04 -9.18
C GLY A 335 -11.07 -12.58 -7.98
N ASP A 336 -12.38 -12.36 -7.97
CA ASP A 336 -13.25 -12.53 -6.81
C ASP A 336 -14.42 -13.50 -7.08
N LEU A 337 -14.11 -14.72 -7.51
CA LEU A 337 -15.10 -15.77 -7.75
C LEU A 337 -15.63 -16.33 -6.42
N ARG A 338 -16.90 -16.07 -6.12
CA ARG A 338 -17.58 -16.56 -4.90
C ARG A 338 -19.05 -16.86 -5.17
N LEU A 339 -19.66 -17.61 -4.25
CA LEU A 339 -21.11 -17.83 -4.26
C LEU A 339 -21.82 -16.51 -3.89
N SER A 340 -22.79 -16.13 -4.72
CA SER A 340 -23.75 -15.08 -4.42
C SER A 340 -24.83 -15.56 -3.45
N ASP A 341 -25.64 -14.64 -2.92
CA ASP A 341 -26.74 -14.94 -1.97
C ASP A 341 -27.80 -15.90 -2.56
N ASP A 342 -27.89 -15.98 -3.89
CA ASP A 342 -28.74 -16.92 -4.63
C ASP A 342 -28.09 -18.29 -4.88
N GLY A 343 -26.90 -18.54 -4.31
CA GLY A 343 -26.16 -19.79 -4.45
C GLY A 343 -25.43 -19.95 -5.80
N VAL A 344 -25.38 -18.91 -6.63
CA VAL A 344 -24.73 -18.94 -7.94
C VAL A 344 -23.31 -18.38 -7.83
N LEU A 345 -22.28 -19.09 -8.31
CA LEU A 345 -20.94 -18.49 -8.41
C LEU A 345 -20.97 -17.31 -9.38
N ARG A 346 -20.35 -16.21 -8.98
CA ARG A 346 -20.11 -15.03 -9.80
C ARG A 346 -18.74 -14.48 -9.51
N GLU A 347 -18.15 -13.81 -10.49
CA GLU A 347 -17.02 -12.93 -10.21
C GLU A 347 -17.61 -11.60 -9.70
N HIS A 348 -17.42 -11.34 -8.40
CA HIS A 348 -18.17 -10.27 -7.73
C HIS A 348 -17.74 -8.87 -8.15
N ARG A 349 -16.46 -8.61 -8.45
CA ARG A 349 -16.01 -7.24 -8.74
C ARG A 349 -16.50 -6.74 -10.10
N PHE A 350 -16.45 -7.60 -11.11
CA PHE A 350 -17.01 -7.35 -12.43
C PHE A 350 -18.53 -7.30 -12.38
N ALA A 351 -19.18 -8.34 -11.84
CA ALA A 351 -20.64 -8.44 -11.86
C ALA A 351 -21.32 -7.29 -11.09
N ASN A 352 -20.64 -6.68 -10.11
CA ASN A 352 -21.14 -5.52 -9.36
C ASN A 352 -20.67 -4.16 -9.90
N ASN A 353 -20.02 -4.11 -11.06
CA ASN A 353 -19.48 -2.89 -11.69
C ASN A 353 -18.51 -2.11 -10.78
N GLU A 354 -17.65 -2.81 -10.04
CA GLU A 354 -16.65 -2.19 -9.14
C GLU A 354 -15.40 -1.72 -9.90
N LEU A 355 -15.19 -2.21 -11.12
CA LEU A 355 -13.99 -1.94 -11.91
C LEU A 355 -14.19 -0.74 -12.85
N ARG A 356 -13.18 0.13 -12.89
CA ARG A 356 -13.07 1.22 -13.89
C ARG A 356 -12.30 0.79 -15.14
N GLY A 357 -11.58 -0.32 -15.04
CA GLY A 357 -10.78 -0.96 -16.06
C GLY A 357 -10.28 -2.30 -15.53
N ILE A 358 -9.76 -3.13 -16.45
CA ILE A 358 -9.27 -4.47 -16.11
C ILE A 358 -7.75 -4.43 -16.19
N VAL A 359 -7.26 -4.17 -17.40
CA VAL A 359 -5.87 -3.89 -17.70
C VAL A 359 -5.79 -2.53 -18.37
N GLN A 360 -4.90 -1.66 -17.89
CA GLN A 360 -4.76 -0.30 -18.39
C GLN A 360 -3.30 0.07 -18.62
N GLN A 361 -3.03 0.72 -19.74
CA GLN A 361 -1.73 1.36 -19.99
C GLN A 361 -1.70 2.73 -19.30
N ARG A 362 -0.66 2.93 -18.51
CA ARG A 362 -0.37 4.14 -17.72
C ARG A 362 1.02 4.64 -18.07
N LYS A 363 1.30 5.86 -17.60
CA LYS A 363 2.63 6.47 -17.64
C LYS A 363 2.98 6.98 -16.27
N HIS A 364 4.24 6.87 -15.90
CA HIS A 364 4.77 7.62 -14.77
C HIS A 364 6.13 8.25 -15.08
N LEU A 365 6.41 9.34 -14.38
CA LEU A 365 7.68 10.02 -14.44
C LEU A 365 8.56 9.55 -13.27
N SER A 366 9.71 8.96 -13.57
CA SER A 366 10.69 8.62 -12.53
C SER A 366 11.47 9.87 -12.12
N PRO A 367 11.62 10.15 -10.81
CA PRO A 367 12.38 11.32 -10.35
C PRO A 367 13.90 11.15 -10.49
N TYR A 368 14.39 9.95 -10.81
CA TYR A 368 15.83 9.67 -10.90
C TYR A 368 16.39 9.87 -12.30
N ASP A 369 15.63 9.52 -13.33
CA ASP A 369 16.03 9.70 -14.73
C ASP A 369 15.23 10.80 -15.44
N ASN A 370 14.12 11.27 -14.85
CA ASN A 370 13.20 12.24 -15.44
C ASN A 370 12.61 11.79 -16.79
N HIS A 371 12.42 10.48 -16.99
CA HIS A 371 11.80 9.89 -18.17
C HIS A 371 10.40 9.33 -17.87
N GLU A 372 9.52 9.36 -18.87
CA GLU A 372 8.23 8.69 -18.82
C GLU A 372 8.39 7.19 -19.10
N HIS A 373 7.97 6.37 -18.15
CA HIS A 373 7.93 4.92 -18.26
C HIS A 373 6.50 4.44 -18.50
N LEU A 374 6.33 3.49 -19.42
CA LEU A 374 5.05 2.85 -19.69
C LEU A 374 4.80 1.76 -18.65
N VAL A 375 3.61 1.75 -18.07
CA VAL A 375 3.21 0.79 -17.03
C VAL A 375 1.90 0.14 -17.41
N THR A 376 1.85 -1.17 -17.24
CA THR A 376 0.61 -1.94 -17.30
C THR A 376 0.06 -2.09 -15.88
N GLU A 377 -1.16 -1.58 -15.68
CA GLU A 377 -1.93 -1.69 -14.43
C GLU A 377 -2.96 -2.82 -14.57
N PHE A 378 -2.91 -3.83 -13.70
CA PHE A 378 -3.89 -4.90 -13.56
C PHE A 378 -4.74 -4.62 -12.31
N SER A 379 -6.00 -4.22 -12.49
CA SER A 379 -6.86 -3.67 -11.42
C SER A 379 -8.04 -4.56 -11.01
N PHE A 380 -8.18 -5.73 -11.65
CA PHE A 380 -9.24 -6.70 -11.32
C PHE A 380 -8.95 -7.52 -10.05
N LEU A 381 -7.75 -7.45 -9.49
CA LEU A 381 -7.31 -8.34 -8.42
C LEU A 381 -8.01 -8.02 -7.10
N ARG A 382 -8.44 -9.06 -6.40
CA ARG A 382 -8.95 -8.95 -5.03
C ARG A 382 -7.77 -8.87 -4.07
N LEU A 383 -7.93 -8.12 -2.98
CA LEU A 383 -7.05 -8.20 -1.83
C LEU A 383 -7.68 -9.17 -0.80
N TRP A 384 -6.89 -10.12 -0.29
CA TRP A 384 -7.29 -11.12 0.69
C TRP A 384 -6.29 -11.26 1.84
N ARG A 385 -6.78 -11.64 3.03
CA ARG A 385 -5.93 -11.93 4.19
C ARG A 385 -5.28 -13.31 4.05
N LYS A 386 -4.17 -13.50 4.74
CA LYS A 386 -3.53 -14.81 4.87
C LYS A 386 -4.53 -15.83 5.43
N GLY A 387 -4.70 -16.94 4.72
CA GLY A 387 -5.63 -18.02 5.08
C GLY A 387 -7.04 -17.90 4.50
N GLU A 388 -7.42 -16.76 3.89
CA GLU A 388 -8.70 -16.65 3.15
C GLU A 388 -8.66 -17.42 1.82
N ARG A 389 -7.46 -17.65 1.29
CA ARG A 389 -7.19 -18.53 0.15
C ARG A 389 -6.17 -19.59 0.55
N ASN A 390 -6.18 -20.71 -0.16
CA ASN A 390 -5.20 -21.80 -0.02
C ASN A 390 -3.86 -21.51 -0.74
N TYR A 391 -3.69 -20.32 -1.31
CA TYR A 391 -2.45 -19.86 -1.97
C TYR A 391 -2.14 -18.40 -1.62
N GLY A 392 -0.87 -18.02 -1.79
CA GLY A 392 -0.38 -16.66 -1.55
C GLY A 392 -0.42 -15.75 -2.78
N TYR A 393 0.14 -14.55 -2.68
CA TYR A 393 0.20 -13.61 -3.82
C TYR A 393 1.25 -13.96 -4.87
N LEU A 394 2.27 -14.74 -4.50
CA LEU A 394 3.39 -15.07 -5.39
C LEU A 394 2.96 -15.72 -6.72
N PRO A 395 2.16 -16.80 -6.76
CA PRO A 395 1.74 -17.41 -8.03
C PRO A 395 0.99 -16.43 -8.93
N VAL A 396 0.19 -15.53 -8.35
CA VAL A 396 -0.56 -14.51 -9.11
C VAL A 396 0.38 -13.47 -9.71
N ILE A 397 1.35 -12.97 -8.93
CA ILE A 397 2.35 -12.00 -9.42
C ILE A 397 3.22 -12.65 -10.51
N MET A 398 3.66 -13.90 -10.31
CA MET A 398 4.44 -14.65 -11.30
C MET A 398 3.65 -14.86 -12.60
N ALA A 399 2.37 -15.23 -12.50
CA ALA A 399 1.51 -15.41 -13.67
C ALA A 399 1.33 -14.12 -14.47
N ILE A 400 1.04 -13.00 -13.80
CA ILE A 400 0.89 -11.68 -14.44
C ILE A 400 2.19 -11.23 -15.10
N LYS A 401 3.32 -11.46 -14.43
CA LYS A 401 4.64 -11.10 -14.95
C LYS A 401 4.99 -11.92 -16.20
N GLY A 402 4.82 -13.24 -16.17
CA GLY A 402 4.97 -14.07 -17.36
C GLY A 402 4.03 -13.69 -18.50
N PHE A 403 2.77 -13.40 -18.17
CA PHE A 403 1.76 -12.95 -19.13
C PHE A 403 2.20 -11.65 -19.84
N GLN A 404 2.76 -10.68 -19.11
CA GLN A 404 3.27 -9.43 -19.70
C GLN A 404 4.47 -9.61 -20.63
N TRP A 405 5.32 -10.61 -20.37
CA TRP A 405 6.45 -10.92 -21.24
C TRP A 405 6.06 -11.75 -22.47
N ALA A 406 4.98 -12.51 -22.40
CA ALA A 406 4.49 -13.34 -23.50
C ALA A 406 3.64 -12.53 -24.50
N TYR A 407 2.68 -11.76 -23.99
CA TYR A 407 1.61 -11.16 -24.77
C TYR A 407 1.79 -9.66 -25.05
N ASP A 408 1.32 -9.19 -26.20
CA ASP A 408 1.26 -7.76 -26.55
C ASP A 408 0.08 -7.06 -25.86
N ILE A 409 0.19 -6.88 -24.55
CA ILE A 409 -0.86 -6.25 -23.73
C ILE A 409 -1.12 -4.81 -24.16
N ARG A 410 -0.12 -4.09 -24.68
CA ARG A 410 -0.26 -2.69 -25.10
C ARG A 410 -1.39 -2.50 -26.10
N SER A 411 -1.41 -3.37 -27.11
CA SER A 411 -2.37 -3.31 -28.21
C SER A 411 -3.73 -3.90 -27.81
N TYR A 412 -3.72 -4.91 -26.94
CA TYR A 412 -4.90 -5.77 -26.71
C TYR A 412 -5.50 -5.69 -25.29
N CYS A 413 -5.04 -4.78 -24.42
CA CYS A 413 -5.46 -4.69 -23.01
C CYS A 413 -6.97 -4.41 -22.78
N ARG A 414 -7.68 -3.85 -23.76
CA ARG A 414 -9.09 -3.44 -23.60
C ARG A 414 -10.09 -4.33 -24.34
N GLU A 415 -9.63 -5.15 -25.27
CA GLU A 415 -10.49 -5.97 -26.12
C GLU A 415 -11.44 -6.92 -25.36
N PRO A 416 -11.00 -7.68 -24.34
CA PRO A 416 -11.83 -8.73 -23.74
C PRO A 416 -12.89 -8.19 -22.76
N ALA A 417 -12.93 -6.87 -22.49
CA ALA A 417 -13.62 -6.34 -21.31
C ALA A 417 -15.12 -6.62 -21.31
N GLY A 418 -15.78 -6.56 -22.47
CA GLY A 418 -17.20 -6.88 -22.60
C GLY A 418 -17.49 -8.36 -22.34
N ASP A 419 -16.70 -9.26 -22.94
CA ASP A 419 -16.91 -10.70 -22.81
C ASP A 419 -16.54 -11.21 -21.41
N MET A 420 -15.53 -10.63 -20.77
CA MET A 420 -15.22 -10.90 -19.36
C MET A 420 -16.37 -10.50 -18.44
N LEU A 421 -17.05 -9.38 -18.71
CA LEU A 421 -18.22 -8.97 -17.94
C LEU A 421 -19.38 -9.98 -18.09
N LEU A 422 -19.61 -10.48 -19.31
CA LEU A 422 -20.60 -11.53 -19.55
C LEU A 422 -20.26 -12.81 -18.78
N TRP A 423 -19.00 -13.26 -18.85
CA TRP A 423 -18.53 -14.42 -18.10
C TRP A 423 -18.65 -14.22 -16.58
N ALA A 424 -18.34 -13.03 -16.06
CA ALA A 424 -18.40 -12.74 -14.63
C ALA A 424 -19.80 -12.93 -14.01
N HIS A 425 -20.87 -12.66 -14.78
CA HIS A 425 -22.25 -12.87 -14.34
C HIS A 425 -22.67 -14.34 -14.35
N ARG A 426 -22.07 -15.15 -15.24
CA ARG A 426 -22.34 -16.59 -15.38
C ARG A 426 -21.05 -17.35 -15.68
N PRO A 427 -20.17 -17.51 -14.68
CA PRO A 427 -18.89 -18.17 -14.86
C PRO A 427 -19.09 -19.59 -15.39
N GLN A 428 -18.34 -19.95 -16.43
CA GLN A 428 -18.33 -21.29 -17.01
C GLN A 428 -16.90 -21.85 -16.95
N PRO A 429 -16.75 -23.19 -16.82
CA PRO A 429 -15.46 -23.83 -16.93
C PRO A 429 -14.74 -23.47 -18.23
N LEU A 430 -13.42 -23.29 -18.14
CA LEU A 430 -12.55 -23.07 -19.30
C LEU A 430 -12.13 -24.43 -19.90
N PRO A 431 -11.90 -24.50 -21.22
CA PRO A 431 -11.32 -25.69 -21.83
C PRO A 431 -9.93 -25.99 -21.28
N ASP A 432 -9.62 -27.26 -21.00
CA ASP A 432 -8.30 -27.68 -20.48
C ASP A 432 -7.15 -27.30 -21.44
N ALA A 433 -7.42 -27.27 -22.75
CA ALA A 433 -6.50 -26.79 -23.77
C ALA A 433 -6.17 -25.30 -23.62
N ALA A 434 -7.13 -24.48 -23.19
CA ALA A 434 -6.92 -23.06 -22.95
C ALA A 434 -6.06 -22.82 -21.71
N ILE A 435 -6.31 -23.56 -20.62
CA ILE A 435 -5.47 -23.52 -19.41
C ILE A 435 -4.04 -23.95 -19.73
N SER A 436 -3.86 -25.05 -20.48
CA SER A 436 -2.54 -25.54 -20.86
C SER A 436 -1.77 -24.54 -21.73
N ARG A 437 -2.46 -23.93 -22.71
CA ARG A 437 -1.88 -22.85 -23.53
C ARG A 437 -1.47 -21.65 -22.69
N PHE A 438 -2.33 -21.19 -21.78
CA PHE A 438 -2.05 -20.08 -20.88
C PHE A 438 -0.77 -20.34 -20.06
N LEU A 439 -0.68 -21.52 -19.42
CA LEU A 439 0.48 -21.90 -18.62
C LEU A 439 1.78 -21.93 -19.44
N GLN A 440 1.74 -22.51 -20.65
CA GLN A 440 2.90 -22.54 -21.55
C GLN A 440 3.36 -21.13 -21.95
N GLN A 441 2.41 -20.22 -22.21
CA GLN A 441 2.73 -18.85 -22.59
C GLN A 441 3.32 -18.07 -21.41
N VAL A 442 2.73 -18.19 -20.23
CA VAL A 442 3.27 -17.59 -18.99
C VAL A 442 4.68 -18.12 -18.69
N GLU A 443 4.89 -19.42 -18.79
CA GLU A 443 6.22 -20.04 -18.62
C GLU A 443 7.23 -19.48 -19.62
N SER A 444 6.87 -19.43 -20.90
CA SER A 444 7.70 -18.87 -21.97
C SER A 444 8.05 -17.40 -21.71
N GLY A 445 7.08 -16.61 -21.22
CA GLY A 445 7.29 -15.22 -20.80
C GLY A 445 8.28 -15.09 -19.65
N LEU A 446 8.16 -15.91 -18.60
CA LEU A 446 9.09 -15.93 -17.47
C LEU A 446 10.50 -16.37 -17.88
N ILE A 447 10.61 -17.35 -18.78
CA ILE A 447 11.90 -17.76 -19.37
C ILE A 447 12.50 -16.61 -20.19
N ARG A 448 11.68 -15.87 -20.94
CA ARG A 448 12.10 -14.72 -21.76
C ARG A 448 12.63 -13.57 -20.92
N GLU A 449 12.04 -13.30 -19.75
CA GLU A 449 12.59 -12.32 -18.81
C GLU A 449 14.02 -12.70 -18.39
N GLY A 450 14.29 -14.01 -18.24
CA GLY A 450 15.63 -14.54 -17.95
C GLY A 450 16.12 -14.28 -16.53
N ALA A 451 15.22 -13.94 -15.60
CA ALA A 451 15.58 -13.51 -14.24
C ALA A 451 15.42 -14.60 -13.16
N HIS A 452 14.77 -15.72 -13.50
CA HIS A 452 14.36 -16.76 -12.56
C HIS A 452 14.94 -18.13 -12.91
N ALA A 453 15.29 -18.92 -11.90
CA ALA A 453 15.71 -20.30 -12.11
C ALA A 453 14.58 -21.14 -12.71
N ARG A 454 14.89 -22.04 -13.65
CA ARG A 454 13.88 -22.88 -14.31
C ARG A 454 13.08 -23.73 -13.32
N SER A 455 13.73 -24.25 -12.28
CA SER A 455 13.05 -25.02 -11.22
C SER A 455 11.99 -24.20 -10.49
N LEU A 456 12.25 -22.91 -10.23
CA LEU A 456 11.28 -22.00 -9.63
C LEU A 456 10.11 -21.75 -10.59
N ILE A 457 10.40 -21.50 -11.87
CA ILE A 457 9.36 -21.28 -12.89
C ILE A 457 8.44 -22.50 -12.94
N SER A 458 8.98 -23.70 -13.09
CA SER A 458 8.18 -24.93 -13.17
C SER A 458 7.36 -25.16 -11.90
N ALA A 459 7.93 -24.94 -10.71
CA ALA A 459 7.19 -25.04 -9.45
C ALA A 459 6.02 -24.06 -9.37
N GLN A 460 6.21 -22.82 -9.85
CA GLN A 460 5.16 -21.81 -9.87
C GLN A 460 4.09 -22.11 -10.93
N MET A 461 4.44 -22.68 -12.08
CA MET A 461 3.45 -23.10 -13.07
C MET A 461 2.58 -24.26 -12.58
N GLU A 462 3.14 -25.17 -11.79
CA GLU A 462 2.38 -26.24 -11.15
C GLU A 462 1.40 -25.70 -10.09
N GLU A 463 1.85 -24.72 -9.28
CA GLU A 463 0.98 -24.03 -8.32
C GLU A 463 -0.17 -23.29 -9.03
N VAL A 464 0.13 -22.55 -10.10
CA VAL A 464 -0.88 -21.85 -10.92
C VAL A 464 -1.85 -22.85 -11.55
N ARG A 465 -1.36 -23.98 -12.08
CA ARG A 465 -2.21 -25.06 -12.61
C ARG A 465 -3.18 -25.58 -11.55
N SER A 466 -2.66 -25.94 -10.38
CA SER A 466 -3.47 -26.47 -9.28
C SER A 466 -4.57 -25.50 -8.85
N ILE A 467 -4.28 -24.20 -8.79
CA ILE A 467 -5.29 -23.17 -8.50
C ILE A 467 -6.37 -23.13 -9.57
N LEU A 468 -5.98 -23.08 -10.86
CA LEU A 468 -6.92 -23.01 -11.97
C LEU A 468 -7.81 -24.25 -12.03
N GLU A 469 -7.24 -25.45 -11.90
CA GLU A 469 -7.98 -26.72 -11.88
C GLU A 469 -8.94 -26.79 -10.68
N GLY A 470 -8.53 -26.29 -9.51
CA GLY A 470 -9.40 -26.18 -8.34
C GLY A 470 -10.66 -25.35 -8.62
N TYR A 471 -10.53 -24.22 -9.30
CA TYR A 471 -11.69 -23.44 -9.73
C TYR A 471 -12.50 -24.12 -10.83
N GLN A 472 -11.86 -24.86 -11.76
CA GLN A 472 -12.60 -25.63 -12.76
C GLN A 472 -13.55 -26.66 -12.12
N VAL A 473 -13.08 -27.35 -11.08
CA VAL A 473 -13.91 -28.30 -10.33
C VAL A 473 -15.12 -27.60 -9.72
N GLN A 474 -14.91 -26.44 -9.07
CA GLN A 474 -16.01 -25.66 -8.49
C GLN A 474 -17.04 -25.23 -9.54
N LEU A 475 -16.59 -24.75 -10.70
CA LEU A 475 -17.45 -24.31 -11.79
C LEU A 475 -18.22 -25.47 -12.45
N ARG A 476 -17.63 -26.67 -12.51
CA ARG A 476 -18.28 -27.87 -13.05
C ARG A 476 -19.36 -28.43 -12.12
N HIS A 477 -19.23 -28.24 -10.80
CA HIS A 477 -20.25 -28.70 -9.86
C HIS A 477 -21.51 -27.84 -9.83
N GLN A 478 -21.47 -26.64 -10.41
CA GLN A 478 -22.59 -25.70 -10.42
C GLN A 478 -23.45 -25.79 -11.70
N ASN A 479 -22.88 -26.27 -12.80
CA ASN A 479 -23.57 -26.50 -14.07
C ASN A 479 -24.01 -27.96 -14.18
#